data_AF-A0A965NTG1-F1
#
_entry.id   AF-A0A965NTG1-F1
#
_cell.length_a   1.000
_cell.length_b   1.000
_cell.length_c   1.000
_cell.angle_alpha   90.00
_cell.angle_beta   90.00
_cell.angle_gamma   90.00
#
_symmetry.space_group_name_H-M   'P 1'
#
loop_
_entity.id
_entity.type
_entity.pdbx_description
1 polymer ?
#
loop_
_entity_poly.entity_id
_entity_poly.type
_entity_poly.pdbx_seq_one_letter_code
_entity_poly.pdbx_strand_id
1 'polypeptide(L)'
;MFERLKAAREVANQKTELKRLIADCDELIKEPGQSVSVGIAARALSRYQKLDTSSRGEFYELLATRYEPSIESMTRALDAHKEKRSPESLIELVRAVEPPRQELLRRLNRVASGTAVIVQMREEILKSLRSAPALAAVDADFEHLLSSWFNPGFLELKRLDWMTPAHLLEKVIQHEAVHEIDGWGDLRRRLEPDRRLYAYFHPALPNEPLIFVEVALLNDIPSAVAPLLDRSKPPNVDAKHYKVAAFYSISNCQPGLKGIHLGNFLIKRVAEDLKSEFP
;
A
#
# COMPACT_ATOMS: atom_id res chain seq x y z
N MET A 1 36.90 4.26 21.02
CA MET A 1 37.58 3.95 19.73
C MET A 1 36.83 2.86 18.97
N PHE A 2 36.52 1.72 19.60
CA PHE A 2 35.75 0.61 19.01
C PHE A 2 34.36 0.99 18.48
N GLU A 3 33.56 1.75 19.24
CA GLU A 3 32.23 2.20 18.78
C GLU A 3 32.29 3.09 17.53
N ARG A 4 33.30 3.97 17.42
CA ARG A 4 33.51 4.81 16.24
C ARG A 4 33.92 3.99 15.01
N LEU A 5 34.74 2.95 15.20
CA LEU A 5 35.13 2.03 14.13
C LEU A 5 33.95 1.17 13.65
N LYS A 6 33.10 0.73 14.58
CA LYS A 6 31.87 -0.02 14.26
C LYS A 6 30.89 0.84 13.46
N ALA A 7 30.60 2.05 13.92
CA ALA A 7 29.74 2.99 13.21
C ALA A 7 30.29 3.34 11.80
N ALA A 8 31.60 3.59 11.67
CA ALA A 8 32.21 3.84 10.37
C ALA A 8 32.10 2.64 9.42
N ARG A 9 32.23 1.42 9.94
CA ARG A 9 32.06 0.18 9.16
C ARG A 9 30.61 -0.02 8.73
N GLU A 10 29.64 0.29 9.59
CA GLU A 10 28.22 0.23 9.28
C GLU A 10 27.86 1.21 8.15
N VAL A 11 28.31 2.46 8.22
CA VAL A 11 28.11 3.45 7.16
C VAL A 11 28.75 3.00 5.83
N ALA A 12 29.98 2.46 5.87
CA ALA A 12 30.63 1.94 4.68
C ALA A 12 29.89 0.73 4.06
N ASN A 13 29.31 -0.13 4.90
CA ASN A 13 28.49 -1.25 4.47
C ASN A 13 27.19 -0.77 3.80
N GLN A 14 26.49 0.19 4.42
CA GLN A 14 25.29 0.82 3.86
C GLN A 14 25.53 1.43 2.48
N LYS A 15 26.62 2.21 2.32
CA LYS A 15 27.04 2.77 1.02
C LYS A 15 27.34 1.68 -0.01
N THR A 16 27.91 0.56 0.41
CA THR A 16 28.22 -0.56 -0.49
C THR A 16 26.95 -1.26 -0.95
N GLU A 17 25.99 -1.51 -0.05
CA GLU A 17 24.71 -2.11 -0.41
C GLU A 17 23.87 -1.19 -1.29
N LEU A 18 23.87 0.12 -1.03
CA LEU A 18 23.20 1.11 -1.89
C LEU A 18 23.80 1.11 -3.31
N LYS A 19 25.14 1.13 -3.43
CA LYS A 19 25.80 1.04 -4.75
C LYS A 19 25.42 -0.22 -5.52
N ARG A 20 25.35 -1.36 -4.82
CA ARG A 20 24.95 -2.63 -5.43
C ARG A 20 23.47 -2.65 -5.81
N LEU A 21 22.60 -2.05 -5.00
CA LEU A 21 21.19 -1.85 -5.33
C LEU A 21 21.04 -1.05 -6.63
N ILE A 22 21.76 0.08 -6.76
CA ILE A 22 21.73 0.91 -7.96
C ILE A 22 22.20 0.12 -9.19
N ALA A 23 23.27 -0.66 -9.05
CA ALA A 23 23.74 -1.52 -10.13
C ALA A 23 22.69 -2.56 -10.57
N ASP A 24 22.02 -3.20 -9.61
CA ASP A 24 20.93 -4.15 -9.88
C ASP A 24 19.73 -3.44 -10.56
N CYS A 25 19.39 -2.22 -10.14
CA CYS A 25 18.33 -1.41 -10.76
C CYS A 25 18.68 -0.96 -12.19
N ASP A 26 19.95 -0.67 -12.47
CA ASP A 26 20.42 -0.32 -13.81
C ASP A 26 20.53 -1.54 -14.75
N GLU A 27 20.69 -2.74 -14.20
CA GLU A 27 20.72 -4.03 -14.92
C GLU A 27 19.30 -4.54 -15.23
N LEU A 28 18.36 -4.42 -14.27
CA LEU A 28 16.93 -4.23 -14.59
C LEU A 28 16.81 -3.01 -15.51
N ILE A 29 15.66 -2.53 -15.98
CA ILE A 29 15.63 -1.47 -17.03
C ILE A 29 16.31 -1.87 -18.37
N LYS A 30 17.62 -2.13 -18.44
CA LYS A 30 18.37 -2.54 -19.65
C LYS A 30 18.00 -3.94 -20.17
N GLU A 31 17.71 -4.88 -19.28
CA GLU A 31 17.46 -6.27 -19.67
C GLU A 31 16.12 -6.44 -20.44
N PRO A 32 16.10 -7.03 -21.64
CA PRO A 32 14.86 -7.30 -22.39
C PRO A 32 14.16 -8.61 -21.99
N GLY A 33 14.81 -9.51 -21.23
CA GLY A 33 14.33 -10.86 -20.93
C GLY A 33 13.53 -11.00 -19.63
N GLN A 34 12.45 -11.81 -19.63
CA GLN A 34 11.55 -11.96 -18.48
C GLN A 34 12.12 -12.81 -17.33
N SER A 35 12.75 -13.96 -17.60
CA SER A 35 13.19 -14.90 -16.56
C SER A 35 14.41 -14.42 -15.76
N VAL A 36 15.42 -13.89 -16.44
CA VAL A 36 16.63 -13.33 -15.82
C VAL A 36 16.28 -12.09 -14.96
N SER A 37 15.27 -11.32 -15.38
CA SER A 37 14.83 -10.11 -14.66
C SER A 37 14.27 -10.39 -13.26
N VAL A 38 13.68 -11.57 -13.01
CA VAL A 38 13.09 -11.89 -11.69
C VAL A 38 14.19 -12.09 -10.63
N GLY A 39 15.29 -12.76 -10.98
CA GLY A 39 16.41 -12.97 -10.06
C GLY A 39 17.09 -11.67 -9.67
N ILE A 40 17.28 -10.75 -10.63
CA ILE A 40 17.86 -9.42 -10.36
C ILE A 40 16.90 -8.58 -9.51
N ALA A 41 15.59 -8.60 -9.80
CA ALA A 41 14.59 -7.91 -8.99
C ALA A 41 14.56 -8.40 -7.54
N ALA A 42 14.61 -9.72 -7.32
CA ALA A 42 14.66 -10.29 -5.97
C ALA A 42 15.94 -9.85 -5.23
N ARG A 43 17.08 -9.84 -5.92
CA ARG A 43 18.36 -9.36 -5.38
C ARG A 43 18.29 -7.88 -5.01
N ALA A 44 17.77 -7.03 -5.89
CA ALA A 44 17.57 -5.60 -5.66
C ALA A 44 16.70 -5.37 -4.41
N LEU A 45 15.52 -5.99 -4.32
CA LEU A 45 14.65 -5.86 -3.15
C LEU A 45 15.31 -6.34 -1.86
N SER A 46 16.08 -7.44 -1.90
CA SER A 46 16.84 -7.93 -0.75
C SER A 46 17.91 -6.93 -0.28
N ARG A 47 18.56 -6.21 -1.20
CA ARG A 47 19.51 -5.14 -0.85
C ARG A 47 18.80 -3.95 -0.24
N TYR A 48 17.71 -3.50 -0.87
CA TYR A 48 16.89 -2.41 -0.34
C TYR A 48 16.45 -2.68 1.10
N GLN A 49 16.00 -3.90 1.41
CA GLN A 49 15.58 -4.28 2.76
C GLN A 49 16.69 -4.18 3.82
N LYS A 50 17.97 -4.28 3.42
CA LYS A 50 19.14 -4.13 4.31
C LYS A 50 19.54 -2.66 4.54
N LEU A 51 18.99 -1.75 3.75
CA LEU A 51 19.27 -0.33 3.88
C LEU A 51 18.63 0.25 5.13
N ASP A 52 19.36 1.13 5.80
CA ASP A 52 18.82 2.00 6.84
C ASP A 52 18.01 3.17 6.26
N THR A 53 17.34 3.93 7.12
CA THR A 53 16.48 5.05 6.70
C THR A 53 17.24 6.11 5.91
N SER A 54 18.50 6.40 6.27
CA SER A 54 19.33 7.37 5.56
C SER A 54 19.61 6.92 4.13
N SER A 55 20.04 5.67 3.97
CA SER A 55 20.41 5.10 2.67
C SER A 55 19.19 4.85 1.78
N ARG A 56 18.01 4.59 2.37
CA ARG A 56 16.73 4.59 1.65
C ARG A 56 16.37 5.98 1.15
N GLY A 57 16.58 7.01 1.96
CA GLY A 57 16.45 8.42 1.53
C GLY A 57 17.31 8.73 0.31
N GLU A 58 18.59 8.36 0.34
CA GLU A 58 19.50 8.49 -0.80
C GLU A 58 18.99 7.72 -2.04
N PHE A 59 18.43 6.52 -1.83
CA PHE A 59 17.82 5.76 -2.93
C PHE A 59 16.59 6.47 -3.55
N TYR A 60 15.73 7.10 -2.74
CA TYR A 60 14.59 7.85 -3.25
C TYR A 60 15.00 9.09 -4.04
N GLU A 61 16.04 9.80 -3.59
CA GLU A 61 16.63 10.92 -4.35
C GLU A 61 17.18 10.45 -5.71
N LEU A 62 17.75 9.25 -5.77
CA LEU A 62 18.18 8.64 -7.03
C LEU A 62 16.98 8.25 -7.91
N LEU A 63 15.86 7.78 -7.36
CA LEU A 63 14.62 7.62 -8.13
C LEU A 63 14.16 8.92 -8.78
N ALA A 64 14.29 10.04 -8.07
CA ALA A 64 13.90 11.36 -8.57
C ALA A 64 14.85 11.93 -9.64
N THR A 65 16.12 11.53 -9.66
CA THR A 65 17.15 12.18 -10.51
C THR A 65 17.75 11.27 -11.56
N ARG A 66 18.12 10.03 -11.20
CA ARG A 66 18.77 9.07 -12.11
C ARG A 66 17.79 8.43 -13.09
N TYR A 67 16.55 8.24 -12.65
CA TYR A 67 15.52 7.50 -13.38
C TYR A 67 14.43 8.43 -13.94
N GLU A 68 14.84 9.59 -14.47
CA GLU A 68 14.00 10.54 -15.19
C GLU A 68 13.99 10.28 -16.70
N PRO A 69 12.93 10.72 -17.42
CA PRO A 69 12.93 10.73 -18.87
C PRO A 69 14.10 11.56 -19.43
N SER A 70 14.73 11.10 -20.50
CA SER A 70 15.76 11.88 -21.20
C SER A 70 15.13 13.06 -21.92
N ILE A 71 15.52 14.29 -21.56
CA ILE A 71 15.06 15.53 -22.22
C ILE A 71 15.34 15.49 -23.72
N GLU A 72 16.50 14.96 -24.11
CA GLU A 72 16.88 14.82 -25.53
C GLU A 72 15.93 13.85 -26.26
N SER A 73 15.64 12.69 -25.68
CA SER A 73 14.72 11.72 -26.28
C SER A 73 13.29 12.24 -26.34
N MET A 74 12.81 12.91 -25.29
CA MET A 74 11.49 13.55 -25.27
C MET A 74 11.35 14.62 -26.36
N THR A 75 12.37 15.48 -26.50
CA THR A 75 12.36 16.56 -27.50
C THR A 75 12.32 16.00 -28.91
N ARG A 76 13.18 15.02 -29.22
CA ARG A 76 13.19 14.35 -30.53
C ARG A 76 11.86 13.69 -30.85
N ALA A 77 11.27 12.97 -29.89
CA ALA A 77 9.97 12.31 -30.10
C ALA A 77 8.83 13.32 -30.28
N LEU A 78 8.86 14.44 -29.55
CA LEU A 78 7.87 15.51 -29.68
C LEU A 78 7.94 16.17 -31.05
N ASP A 79 9.15 16.49 -31.53
CA ASP A 79 9.32 17.13 -32.84
C ASP A 79 8.92 16.17 -33.98
N ALA A 80 9.27 14.89 -33.87
CA ALA A 80 8.80 13.88 -34.82
C ALA A 80 7.26 13.76 -34.84
N HIS A 81 6.60 13.87 -33.68
CA HIS A 81 5.15 13.86 -33.59
C HIS A 81 4.50 15.13 -34.14
N LYS A 82 5.11 16.31 -33.92
CA LYS A 82 4.63 17.58 -34.52
C LYS A 82 4.63 17.53 -36.04
N GLU A 83 5.66 16.91 -36.63
CA GLU A 83 5.79 16.75 -38.08
C GLU A 83 4.82 15.72 -38.65
N LYS A 84 4.79 14.51 -38.08
CA LYS A 84 4.07 13.37 -38.68
C LYS A 84 2.60 13.27 -38.24
N ARG A 85 2.30 13.61 -36.99
CA ARG A 85 0.99 13.45 -36.33
C ARG A 85 0.33 12.08 -36.55
N SER A 86 1.14 11.03 -36.61
CA SER A 86 0.68 9.66 -36.83
C SER A 86 0.54 8.88 -35.51
N PRO A 87 -0.24 7.79 -35.47
CA PRO A 87 -0.30 6.90 -34.31
C PRO A 87 1.08 6.41 -33.84
N GLU A 88 1.97 6.07 -34.75
CA GLU A 88 3.32 5.57 -34.44
C GLU A 88 4.16 6.66 -33.74
N SER A 89 4.11 7.88 -34.26
CA SER A 89 4.83 9.01 -33.64
C SER A 89 4.27 9.37 -32.25
N LEU A 90 2.96 9.17 -32.03
CA LEU A 90 2.34 9.36 -30.71
C LEU A 90 2.79 8.28 -29.73
N ILE A 91 2.83 7.01 -30.17
CA ILE A 91 3.32 5.88 -29.34
C ILE A 91 4.77 6.13 -28.90
N GLU A 92 5.63 6.57 -29.81
CA GLU A 92 7.02 6.89 -29.50
C GLU A 92 7.15 8.09 -28.54
N LEU A 93 6.32 9.12 -28.70
CA LEU A 93 6.27 10.24 -27.76
C LEU A 93 5.86 9.77 -26.36
N VAL A 94 4.81 8.97 -26.24
CA VAL A 94 4.35 8.42 -24.95
C VAL A 94 5.45 7.58 -24.29
N ARG A 95 6.15 6.73 -25.06
CA ARG A 95 7.28 5.94 -24.56
C ARG A 95 8.44 6.82 -24.08
N ALA A 96 8.73 7.91 -24.78
CA ALA A 96 9.84 8.80 -24.46
C ALA A 96 9.60 9.64 -23.20
N VAL A 97 8.34 9.97 -22.90
CA VAL A 97 7.98 10.75 -21.69
C VAL A 97 7.78 9.88 -20.45
N GLU A 98 7.59 8.57 -20.62
CA GLU A 98 7.46 7.65 -19.48
C GLU A 98 8.78 7.58 -18.70
N PRO A 99 8.78 7.89 -17.38
CA PRO A 99 9.98 7.80 -16.58
C PRO A 99 10.51 6.36 -16.46
N PRO A 100 11.83 6.11 -16.61
CA PRO A 100 12.43 4.79 -16.40
C PRO A 100 12.09 4.16 -15.04
N ARG A 101 11.84 4.97 -14.02
CA ARG A 101 11.39 4.51 -12.69
C ARG A 101 10.06 3.76 -12.73
N GLN A 102 9.13 4.08 -13.64
CA GLN A 102 7.90 3.30 -13.75
C GLN A 102 8.19 1.87 -14.18
N GLU A 103 9.02 1.69 -15.20
CA GLU A 103 9.41 0.36 -15.66
C GLU A 103 10.23 -0.39 -14.61
N LEU A 104 11.12 0.31 -13.88
CA LEU A 104 11.82 -0.27 -12.73
C LEU A 104 10.84 -0.82 -11.69
N LEU A 105 9.83 -0.04 -11.29
CA LEU A 105 8.82 -0.47 -10.31
C LEU A 105 8.01 -1.66 -10.83
N ARG A 106 7.59 -1.67 -12.10
CA ARG A 106 6.90 -2.82 -12.71
C ARG A 106 7.76 -4.09 -12.67
N ARG A 107 9.07 -3.97 -12.90
CA ARG A 107 10.00 -5.11 -12.85
C ARG A 107 10.23 -5.60 -11.43
N LEU A 108 10.40 -4.69 -10.47
CA LEU A 108 10.50 -5.04 -9.05
C LEU A 108 9.23 -5.75 -8.57
N ASN A 109 8.06 -5.35 -9.09
CA ASN A 109 6.77 -5.96 -8.76
C ASN A 109 6.57 -7.38 -9.33
N ARG A 110 7.49 -7.91 -10.13
CA ARG A 110 7.43 -9.31 -10.63
C ARG A 110 7.79 -10.34 -9.56
N VAL A 111 8.40 -9.91 -8.46
CA VAL A 111 8.74 -10.76 -7.32
C VAL A 111 7.52 -10.85 -6.39
N ALA A 112 7.27 -12.01 -5.78
CA ALA A 112 6.12 -12.22 -4.90
C ALA A 112 6.01 -11.21 -3.75
N SER A 113 7.13 -10.73 -3.20
CA SER A 113 7.17 -9.69 -2.16
C SER A 113 7.22 -8.26 -2.71
N GLY A 114 7.28 -8.09 -4.03
CA GLY A 114 7.53 -6.82 -4.70
C GLY A 114 6.49 -5.76 -4.37
N THR A 115 5.20 -6.11 -4.45
CA THR A 115 4.11 -5.17 -4.16
C THR A 115 4.20 -4.63 -2.74
N ALA A 116 4.40 -5.50 -1.74
CA ALA A 116 4.51 -5.10 -0.33
C ALA A 116 5.68 -4.15 -0.09
N VAL A 117 6.84 -4.44 -0.69
CA VAL A 117 8.02 -3.57 -0.58
C VAL A 117 7.79 -2.23 -1.26
N ILE A 118 7.11 -2.19 -2.41
CA ILE A 118 6.80 -0.94 -3.13
C ILE A 118 5.80 -0.08 -2.34
N VAL A 119 4.78 -0.69 -1.73
CA VAL A 119 3.84 0.02 -0.84
C VAL A 119 4.59 0.60 0.37
N GLN A 120 5.51 -0.16 0.97
CA GLN A 120 6.36 0.33 2.05
C GLN A 120 7.28 1.48 1.60
N MET A 121 7.92 1.37 0.43
CA MET A 121 8.72 2.47 -0.15
C MET A 121 7.88 3.74 -0.27
N ARG A 122 6.67 3.64 -0.82
CA ARG A 122 5.79 4.80 -0.97
C ARG A 122 5.41 5.41 0.37
N GLU A 123 5.14 4.60 1.38
CA GLU A 123 4.88 5.11 2.74
C GLU A 123 6.04 5.98 3.26
N GLU A 124 7.28 5.52 3.10
CA GLU A 124 8.47 6.28 3.51
C GLU A 124 8.66 7.57 2.67
N ILE A 125 8.37 7.50 1.37
CA ILE A 125 8.38 8.67 0.47
C ILE A 125 7.34 9.71 0.93
N LEU A 126 6.10 9.28 1.19
CA LEU A 126 5.01 10.16 1.65
C LEU A 126 5.36 10.87 2.96
N LYS A 127 6.06 10.20 3.88
CA LYS A 127 6.57 10.79 5.13
C LYS A 127 7.64 11.86 4.88
N SER A 128 8.40 11.73 3.79
CA SER A 128 9.54 12.57 3.45
C SER A 128 9.21 13.74 2.51
N LEU A 129 8.01 13.76 1.89
CA LEU A 129 7.62 14.77 0.90
C LEU A 129 7.77 16.22 1.36
N ARG A 130 7.53 16.51 2.65
CA ARG A 130 7.67 17.87 3.20
C ARG A 130 9.12 18.35 3.20
N SER A 131 10.07 17.46 3.49
CA SER A 131 11.50 17.77 3.56
C SER A 131 12.22 17.58 2.21
N ALA A 132 11.66 16.78 1.30
CA ALA A 132 12.22 16.51 -0.02
C ALA A 132 11.15 16.66 -1.14
N PRO A 133 10.81 17.90 -1.54
CA PRO A 133 9.73 18.15 -2.50
C PRO A 133 9.96 17.54 -3.90
N ALA A 134 11.22 17.30 -4.28
CA ALA A 134 11.56 16.63 -5.54
C ALA A 134 10.96 15.21 -5.63
N LEU A 135 10.69 14.56 -4.50
CA LEU A 135 10.05 13.24 -4.46
C LEU A 135 8.58 13.28 -4.89
N ALA A 136 7.95 14.44 -5.08
CA ALA A 136 6.57 14.53 -5.56
C ALA A 136 6.37 13.87 -6.93
N ALA A 137 7.34 14.02 -7.84
CA ALA A 137 7.30 13.36 -9.15
C ALA A 137 7.44 11.83 -9.01
N VAL A 138 8.22 11.36 -8.04
CA VAL A 138 8.37 9.93 -7.73
C VAL A 138 7.06 9.39 -7.16
N ASP A 139 6.46 10.06 -6.17
CA ASP A 139 5.18 9.66 -5.59
C ASP A 139 4.07 9.59 -6.63
N ALA A 140 4.00 10.54 -7.57
CA ALA A 140 3.02 10.52 -8.66
C ALA A 140 3.12 9.24 -9.52
N ASP A 141 4.34 8.75 -9.79
CA ASP A 141 4.53 7.50 -10.54
C ASP A 141 4.19 6.26 -9.73
N PHE A 142 4.49 6.26 -8.42
CA PHE A 142 4.01 5.20 -7.55
C PHE A 142 2.48 5.20 -7.46
N GLU A 143 1.85 6.37 -7.33
CA GLU A 143 0.40 6.52 -7.29
C GLU A 143 -0.25 5.99 -8.58
N HIS A 144 0.31 6.35 -9.73
CA HIS A 144 -0.13 5.86 -11.04
C HIS A 144 -0.11 4.32 -11.11
N LEU A 145 1.02 3.71 -10.77
CA LEU A 145 1.19 2.26 -10.83
C LEU A 145 0.32 1.54 -9.79
N LEU A 146 0.31 1.99 -8.55
CA LEU A 146 -0.49 1.40 -7.48
C LEU A 146 -1.99 1.53 -7.77
N SER A 147 -2.44 2.63 -8.38
CA SER A 147 -3.84 2.78 -8.80
C SER A 147 -4.23 1.75 -9.86
N SER A 148 -3.31 1.39 -10.76
CA SER A 148 -3.53 0.32 -11.73
C SER A 148 -3.46 -1.07 -11.09
N TRP A 149 -2.58 -1.29 -10.12
CA TRP A 149 -2.37 -2.61 -9.51
C TRP A 149 -3.45 -2.96 -8.48
N PHE A 150 -3.94 -1.97 -7.73
CA PHE A 150 -5.00 -2.11 -6.73
C PHE A 150 -6.36 -1.78 -7.32
N ASN A 151 -6.73 -2.47 -8.39
CA ASN A 151 -8.00 -2.26 -9.05
C ASN A 151 -9.16 -2.68 -8.13
N PRO A 152 -10.16 -1.81 -7.88
CA PRO A 152 -11.32 -2.13 -7.04
C PRO A 152 -12.11 -3.38 -7.49
N GLY A 153 -12.03 -3.75 -8.76
CA GLY A 153 -12.65 -4.96 -9.30
C GLY A 153 -12.09 -6.26 -8.71
N PHE A 154 -10.89 -6.26 -8.15
CA PHE A 154 -10.26 -7.41 -7.49
C PHE A 154 -10.32 -7.33 -5.97
N LEU A 155 -11.01 -6.34 -5.41
CA LEU A 155 -11.18 -6.25 -3.96
C LEU A 155 -12.21 -7.26 -3.47
N GLU A 156 -11.75 -8.11 -2.56
CA GLU A 156 -12.56 -9.11 -1.87
C GLU A 156 -13.01 -8.56 -0.51
N LEU A 157 -14.32 -8.45 -0.32
CA LEU A 157 -14.89 -8.18 1.00
C LEU A 157 -14.95 -9.50 1.79
N LYS A 158 -14.38 -9.52 2.99
CA LYS A 158 -14.47 -10.65 3.92
C LYS A 158 -15.00 -10.19 5.27
N ARG A 159 -15.95 -10.91 5.82
CA ARG A 159 -16.32 -10.79 7.23
C ARG A 159 -15.22 -11.41 8.08
N LEU A 160 -14.80 -10.70 9.11
CA LEU A 160 -13.88 -11.17 10.13
C LEU A 160 -14.66 -11.47 11.41
N ASP A 161 -14.32 -12.57 12.06
CA ASP A 161 -14.95 -13.07 13.27
C ASP A 161 -13.91 -13.73 14.19
N TRP A 162 -14.34 -14.30 15.32
CA TRP A 162 -13.42 -14.94 16.26
C TRP A 162 -12.75 -16.22 15.72
N MET A 163 -13.26 -16.78 14.61
CA MET A 163 -12.66 -17.94 13.94
C MET A 163 -11.61 -17.52 12.90
N THR A 164 -11.50 -16.23 12.61
CA THR A 164 -10.49 -15.67 11.72
C THR A 164 -9.08 -15.96 12.27
N PRO A 165 -8.11 -16.36 11.42
CA PRO A 165 -6.75 -16.62 11.86
C PRO A 165 -6.15 -15.48 12.70
N ALA A 166 -5.53 -15.84 13.83
CA ALA A 166 -5.01 -14.87 14.81
C ALA A 166 -4.08 -13.83 14.17
N HIS A 167 -3.21 -14.23 13.24
CA HIS A 167 -2.30 -13.30 12.56
C HIS A 167 -3.00 -12.21 11.73
N LEU A 168 -4.23 -12.44 11.25
CA LEU A 168 -5.04 -11.41 10.58
C LEU A 168 -5.70 -10.48 11.61
N LEU A 169 -6.15 -11.05 12.73
CA LEU A 169 -6.74 -10.30 13.83
C LEU A 169 -5.71 -9.39 14.52
N GLU A 170 -4.45 -9.83 14.66
CA GLU A 170 -3.34 -8.99 15.13
C GLU A 170 -3.14 -7.77 14.25
N LYS A 171 -3.28 -7.90 12.93
CA LYS A 171 -3.20 -6.76 12.01
C LYS A 171 -4.32 -5.76 12.22
N VAL A 172 -5.54 -6.22 12.52
CA VAL A 172 -6.65 -5.31 12.87
C VAL A 172 -6.29 -4.51 14.14
N ILE A 173 -5.75 -5.16 15.16
CA ILE A 173 -5.27 -4.48 16.38
C ILE A 173 -4.20 -3.43 16.05
N GLN A 174 -3.21 -3.80 15.23
CA GLN A 174 -2.08 -2.93 14.87
C GLN A 174 -2.49 -1.73 14.00
N HIS A 175 -3.51 -1.89 13.17
CA HIS A 175 -3.90 -0.90 12.16
C HIS A 175 -5.13 -0.08 12.53
N GLU A 176 -5.72 -0.28 13.70
CA GLU A 176 -6.86 0.52 14.13
C GLU A 176 -6.46 1.98 14.39
N ALA A 177 -7.03 2.88 13.59
CA ALA A 177 -6.63 4.28 13.51
C ALA A 177 -7.66 5.26 14.14
N VAL A 178 -8.88 4.81 14.43
CA VAL A 178 -9.96 5.66 14.98
C VAL A 178 -10.09 5.46 16.48
N HIS A 179 -10.13 4.20 16.92
CA HIS A 179 -10.34 3.80 18.31
C HIS A 179 -9.41 2.65 18.68
N GLU A 180 -8.23 2.97 19.21
CA GLU A 180 -7.19 1.99 19.59
C GLU A 180 -7.78 0.72 20.23
N ILE A 181 -7.38 -0.45 19.72
CA ILE A 181 -7.80 -1.74 20.24
C ILE A 181 -6.81 -2.16 21.31
N ASP A 182 -7.24 -2.06 22.56
CA ASP A 182 -6.42 -2.43 23.72
C ASP A 182 -6.47 -3.97 23.94
N GLY A 183 -5.70 -4.65 23.08
CA GLY A 183 -5.44 -6.08 23.13
C GLY A 183 -6.61 -6.98 22.72
N TRP A 184 -6.43 -8.28 22.95
CA TRP A 184 -7.36 -9.33 22.49
C TRP A 184 -8.74 -9.28 23.15
N GLY A 185 -8.82 -8.83 24.41
CA GLY A 185 -10.10 -8.68 25.11
C GLY A 185 -10.99 -7.62 24.45
N ASP A 186 -10.39 -6.50 24.02
CA ASP A 186 -11.11 -5.47 23.28
C ASP A 186 -11.52 -5.94 21.90
N LEU A 187 -10.61 -6.59 21.19
CA LEU A 187 -10.91 -7.14 19.86
C LEU A 187 -12.08 -8.12 19.94
N ARG A 188 -12.10 -9.00 20.95
CA ARG A 188 -13.20 -9.95 21.14
C ARG A 188 -14.53 -9.23 21.27
N ARG A 189 -14.61 -8.14 22.04
CA ARG A 189 -15.83 -7.33 22.17
C ARG A 189 -16.33 -6.80 20.82
N ARG A 190 -15.41 -6.43 19.93
CA ARG A 190 -15.68 -5.92 18.56
C ARG A 190 -16.06 -7.03 17.57
N LEU A 191 -15.98 -8.29 17.98
CA LEU A 191 -16.34 -9.47 17.20
C LEU A 191 -17.54 -10.25 17.78
N GLU A 192 -18.16 -9.74 18.85
CA GLU A 192 -19.37 -10.33 19.46
C GLU A 192 -20.60 -10.30 18.52
N PRO A 193 -21.67 -11.05 18.80
CA PRO A 193 -22.82 -11.18 17.90
C PRO A 193 -23.54 -9.88 17.50
N ASP A 194 -23.46 -8.84 18.33
CA ASP A 194 -23.99 -7.48 18.07
C ASP A 194 -22.98 -6.58 17.33
N ARG A 195 -21.89 -7.15 16.82
CA ARG A 195 -20.85 -6.47 16.06
C ARG A 195 -20.58 -7.19 14.75
N ARG A 196 -20.14 -6.43 13.75
CA ARG A 196 -19.59 -6.96 12.52
C ARG A 196 -18.30 -6.25 12.20
N LEU A 197 -17.27 -7.03 11.92
CA LEU A 197 -16.01 -6.54 11.37
C LEU A 197 -15.90 -7.07 9.94
N TYR A 198 -15.65 -6.17 9.01
CA TYR A 198 -15.38 -6.50 7.62
C TYR A 198 -14.01 -5.99 7.22
N ALA A 199 -13.32 -6.70 6.34
CA ALA A 199 -12.08 -6.23 5.76
C ALA A 199 -12.03 -6.47 4.25
N TYR A 200 -11.43 -5.53 3.54
CA TYR A 200 -11.14 -5.63 2.12
C TYR A 200 -9.74 -6.16 1.91
N PHE A 201 -9.62 -7.19 1.09
CA PHE A 201 -8.37 -7.81 0.70
C PHE A 201 -8.14 -7.63 -0.80
N HIS A 202 -6.88 -7.65 -1.21
CA HIS A 202 -6.49 -7.60 -2.61
C HIS A 202 -5.46 -8.70 -2.90
N PRO A 203 -5.56 -9.43 -4.03
CA PRO A 203 -4.63 -10.53 -4.33
C PRO A 203 -3.15 -10.10 -4.42
N ALA A 204 -2.88 -8.84 -4.73
CA ALA A 204 -1.53 -8.29 -4.76
C ALA A 204 -0.88 -8.11 -3.36
N LEU A 205 -1.69 -8.08 -2.30
CA LEU A 205 -1.22 -8.10 -0.90
C LEU A 205 -1.96 -9.20 -0.14
N PRO A 206 -1.58 -10.47 -0.33
CA PRO A 206 -2.26 -11.58 0.30
C PRO A 206 -2.12 -11.52 1.82
N ASN A 207 -3.18 -11.89 2.53
CA ASN A 207 -3.25 -11.89 3.99
C ASN A 207 -3.01 -10.51 4.62
N GLU A 208 -3.24 -9.44 3.87
CA GLU A 208 -3.14 -8.05 4.33
C GLU A 208 -4.50 -7.37 4.17
N PRO A 209 -5.19 -7.02 5.26
CA PRO A 209 -6.37 -6.18 5.15
C PRO A 209 -5.93 -4.81 4.63
N LEU A 210 -6.59 -4.28 3.61
CA LEU A 210 -6.32 -2.94 3.09
C LEU A 210 -7.13 -1.88 3.84
N ILE A 211 -8.40 -2.19 4.02
CA ILE A 211 -9.36 -1.37 4.76
C ILE A 211 -10.18 -2.32 5.60
N PHE A 212 -10.44 -1.98 6.86
CA PHE A 212 -11.48 -2.67 7.63
C PHE A 212 -12.52 -1.69 8.17
N VAL A 213 -13.70 -2.25 8.44
CA VAL A 213 -14.92 -1.54 8.78
C VAL A 213 -15.54 -2.23 9.98
N GLU A 214 -15.73 -1.47 11.05
CA GLU A 214 -16.42 -1.93 12.26
C GLU A 214 -17.84 -1.39 12.31
N VAL A 215 -18.79 -2.29 12.58
CA VAL A 215 -20.23 -2.00 12.61
C VAL A 215 -20.82 -2.51 13.92
N ALA A 216 -21.62 -1.67 14.57
CA ALA A 216 -22.45 -2.05 15.71
C ALA A 216 -23.91 -2.24 15.26
N LEU A 217 -24.50 -3.37 15.67
CA LEU A 217 -25.90 -3.70 15.40
C LEU A 217 -26.75 -3.29 16.61
N LEU A 218 -27.69 -2.36 16.40
CA LEU A 218 -28.38 -1.62 17.45
C LEU A 218 -29.88 -1.49 17.15
N ASN A 219 -30.68 -1.19 18.17
CA ASN A 219 -32.11 -0.88 17.99
C ASN A 219 -32.33 0.58 17.57
N ASP A 220 -31.45 1.49 17.99
CA ASP A 220 -31.56 2.93 17.78
C ASP A 220 -30.22 3.52 17.34
N ILE A 221 -30.27 4.67 16.67
CA ILE A 221 -29.06 5.38 16.22
C ILE A 221 -28.27 5.86 17.45
N PRO A 222 -26.98 5.50 17.57
CA PRO A 222 -26.18 5.89 18.73
C PRO A 222 -25.87 7.39 18.70
N SER A 223 -25.93 8.05 19.85
CA SER A 223 -25.54 9.46 19.99
C SER A 223 -24.05 9.64 20.30
N ALA A 224 -23.34 8.57 20.64
CA ALA A 224 -21.91 8.58 20.98
C ALA A 224 -21.29 7.20 20.75
N VAL A 225 -19.97 7.17 20.52
CA VAL A 225 -19.21 5.92 20.30
C VAL A 225 -18.79 5.23 21.60
N ALA A 226 -18.54 5.96 22.69
CA ALA A 226 -18.08 5.39 23.96
C ALA A 226 -18.97 4.23 24.48
N PRO A 227 -20.32 4.31 24.41
CA PRO A 227 -21.19 3.19 24.78
C PRO A 227 -21.06 1.93 23.90
N LEU A 228 -20.54 2.07 22.68
CA LEU A 228 -20.32 0.97 21.73
C LEU A 228 -19.04 0.18 22.04
N LEU A 229 -18.06 0.85 22.65
CA LEU A 229 -16.76 0.29 23.03
C LEU A 229 -16.74 -0.26 24.47
N ASP A 230 -17.82 -0.08 25.23
CA ASP A 230 -17.94 -0.55 26.60
C ASP A 230 -17.94 -2.09 26.68
N ARG A 231 -16.84 -2.64 27.20
CA ARG A 231 -16.62 -4.09 27.39
C ARG A 231 -17.50 -4.71 28.47
N SER A 232 -18.03 -3.89 29.40
CA SER A 232 -18.87 -4.38 30.50
C SER A 232 -20.29 -4.73 30.07
N LYS A 233 -20.73 -4.21 28.92
CA LYS A 233 -22.07 -4.47 28.40
C LYS A 233 -22.16 -5.85 27.76
N PRO A 234 -23.14 -6.68 28.15
CA PRO A 234 -23.37 -7.94 27.48
C PRO A 234 -23.77 -7.68 26.01
N PRO A 235 -23.35 -8.55 25.07
CA PRO A 235 -23.76 -8.41 23.68
C PRO A 235 -25.27 -8.66 23.57
N ASN A 236 -25.94 -7.90 22.72
CA ASN A 236 -27.27 -8.27 22.29
C ASN A 236 -27.15 -9.49 21.36
N VAL A 237 -28.01 -10.49 21.54
CA VAL A 237 -28.02 -11.70 20.70
C VAL A 237 -29.36 -11.87 19.97
N ASP A 238 -30.35 -11.04 20.31
CA ASP A 238 -31.66 -11.08 19.66
C ASP A 238 -31.65 -10.18 18.42
N ALA A 239 -31.52 -10.84 17.26
CA ALA A 239 -31.50 -10.18 15.95
C ALA A 239 -32.72 -9.30 15.68
N LYS A 240 -33.87 -9.54 16.34
CA LYS A 240 -35.07 -8.68 16.20
C LYS A 240 -34.84 -7.24 16.66
N HIS A 241 -33.79 -7.01 17.44
CA HIS A 241 -33.40 -5.70 17.93
C HIS A 241 -32.35 -5.01 17.04
N TYR A 242 -31.95 -5.59 15.91
CA TYR A 242 -30.99 -4.97 14.98
C TYR A 242 -31.72 -4.15 13.91
N LYS A 243 -32.13 -2.93 14.26
CA LYS A 243 -32.78 -1.99 13.34
C LYS A 243 -31.80 -1.01 12.69
N VAL A 244 -30.62 -0.86 13.29
CA VAL A 244 -29.58 0.09 12.88
C VAL A 244 -28.25 -0.64 12.79
N ALA A 245 -27.57 -0.47 11.66
CA ALA A 245 -26.15 -0.80 11.48
C ALA A 245 -25.32 0.47 11.55
N ALA A 246 -24.67 0.72 12.69
CA ALA A 246 -23.85 1.89 12.91
C ALA A 246 -22.39 1.62 12.54
N PHE A 247 -21.92 2.21 11.44
CA PHE A 247 -20.52 2.20 11.02
C PHE A 247 -19.74 3.17 11.91
N TYR A 248 -18.97 2.65 12.87
CA TYR A 248 -18.31 3.49 13.88
C TYR A 248 -16.78 3.55 13.74
N SER A 249 -16.16 2.64 12.97
CA SER A 249 -14.75 2.75 12.57
C SER A 249 -14.54 2.30 11.13
N ILE A 250 -13.70 3.04 10.40
CA ILE A 250 -13.19 2.68 9.07
C ILE A 250 -11.70 3.04 9.07
N SER A 251 -10.85 2.01 9.00
CA SER A 251 -9.40 2.15 9.13
C SER A 251 -8.71 1.70 7.85
N ASN A 252 -7.76 2.51 7.34
CA ASN A 252 -6.86 2.13 6.25
C ASN A 252 -5.58 1.55 6.86
N CYS A 253 -5.30 0.28 6.57
CA CYS A 253 -4.15 -0.43 7.11
C CYS A 253 -2.86 -0.16 6.34
N GLN A 254 -2.95 0.42 5.14
CA GLN A 254 -1.82 0.59 4.24
C GLN A 254 -1.57 2.08 3.96
N PRO A 255 -0.76 2.76 4.79
CA PRO A 255 -0.43 4.18 4.59
C PRO A 255 0.21 4.45 3.22
N GLY A 256 0.98 3.49 2.69
CA GLY A 256 1.51 3.55 1.33
C GLY A 256 0.46 3.55 0.22
N LEU A 257 -0.80 3.17 0.50
CA LEU A 257 -1.92 3.26 -0.44
C LEU A 257 -2.75 4.54 -0.27
N LYS A 258 -2.27 5.53 0.50
CA LYS A 258 -2.95 6.83 0.62
C LYS A 258 -3.18 7.45 -0.76
N GLY A 259 -4.40 7.95 -1.00
CA GLY A 259 -4.80 8.54 -2.29
C GLY A 259 -5.21 7.52 -3.36
N ILE A 260 -4.96 6.23 -3.15
CA ILE A 260 -5.39 5.19 -4.09
C ILE A 260 -6.89 4.92 -3.91
N HIS A 261 -7.65 5.14 -4.97
CA HIS A 261 -9.09 4.93 -4.96
C HIS A 261 -9.44 3.44 -4.99
N LEU A 262 -9.68 2.86 -3.80
CA LEU A 262 -10.15 1.48 -3.64
C LEU A 262 -11.68 1.32 -3.88
N GLY A 263 -12.31 2.32 -4.51
CA GLY A 263 -13.71 2.32 -4.91
C GLY A 263 -14.66 2.97 -3.88
N ASN A 264 -15.76 3.54 -4.38
CA ASN A 264 -16.77 4.24 -3.58
C ASN A 264 -17.83 3.30 -2.98
N PHE A 265 -17.64 1.99 -3.10
CA PHE A 265 -18.65 0.99 -2.77
C PHE A 265 -18.35 0.22 -1.47
N LEU A 266 -17.33 0.64 -0.72
CA LEU A 266 -16.89 -0.05 0.49
C LEU A 266 -18.05 -0.24 1.49
N ILE A 267 -18.72 0.87 1.82
CA ILE A 267 -19.87 0.91 2.72
C ILE A 267 -21.09 0.24 2.08
N LYS A 268 -21.29 0.44 0.78
CA LYS A 268 -22.45 -0.11 0.06
C LYS A 268 -22.48 -1.64 0.12
N ARG A 269 -21.36 -2.31 -0.17
CA ARG A 269 -21.29 -3.79 -0.14
C ARG A 269 -21.48 -4.32 1.28
N VAL A 270 -20.91 -3.65 2.29
CA VAL A 270 -21.13 -4.01 3.70
C VAL A 270 -22.60 -3.86 4.08
N ALA A 271 -23.25 -2.76 3.69
CA ALA A 271 -24.67 -2.55 3.94
C ALA A 271 -25.56 -3.58 3.23
N GLU A 272 -25.21 -3.97 2.00
CA GLU A 272 -25.90 -5.03 1.25
C GLU A 272 -25.76 -6.40 1.94
N ASP A 273 -24.57 -6.75 2.42
CA ASP A 273 -24.32 -7.98 3.18
C ASP A 273 -25.12 -8.00 4.49
N LEU A 274 -25.07 -6.91 5.25
CA LEU A 274 -25.83 -6.74 6.48
C LEU A 274 -27.34 -6.84 6.26
N LYS A 275 -27.85 -6.26 5.19
CA LYS A 275 -29.28 -6.36 4.82
C LYS A 275 -29.66 -7.78 4.40
N SER A 276 -28.75 -8.53 3.80
CA SER A 276 -28.99 -9.94 3.49
C SER A 276 -29.01 -10.81 4.75
N GLU A 277 -28.16 -10.51 5.74
CA GLU A 277 -28.13 -11.22 7.02
C GLU A 277 -29.30 -10.82 7.94
N PHE A 278 -29.67 -9.55 7.92
CA PHE A 278 -30.72 -8.93 8.75
C PHE A 278 -31.67 -8.07 7.89
N PRO A 279 -32.71 -8.69 7.29
CA PRO A 279 -33.63 -8.02 6.36
C PRO A 279 -34.52 -6.94 6.97
#